data_AF-A0AAJ2H3R6-F1
#
_entry.id   AF-A0AAJ2H3R6-F1
#
_cell.length_a   1.000
_cell.length_b   1.000
_cell.length_c   1.000
_cell.angle_alpha   90.00
_cell.angle_beta   90.00
_cell.angle_gamma   90.00
#
_symmetry.space_group_name_H-M   'P 1'
#
loop_
_entity.id
_entity.type
_entity.pdbx_description
1 polymer ?
#
loop_
_entity_poly.entity_id
_entity_poly.type
_entity_poly.pdbx_seq_one_letter_code
_entity_poly.pdbx_strand_id
1 'polypeptide(L)'
;PKEINAAGQAIQQVAVPVDDTRAIRMLTANQAFEGTTTMRYDEATDTITNTTTKETYTVKKVGDSEYFVDSKGTALPQSWLQPVGFANYERLFTNDKIIGQFGSAFVWTLAFAVLSVLTTF
;
A
#
# COMPACT_ATOMS: atom_id res chain seq x y z
N PRO A 1 -25.88 -2.08 -31.11
CA PRO A 1 -24.86 -2.84 -30.34
C PRO A 1 -23.39 -2.53 -30.71
N LYS A 2 -23.04 -2.42 -32.01
CA LYS A 2 -21.67 -2.11 -32.47
C LYS A 2 -21.12 -0.78 -31.95
N GLU A 3 -21.95 0.26 -31.94
CA GLU A 3 -21.54 1.61 -31.50
C GLU A 3 -21.28 1.71 -29.99
N ILE A 4 -22.06 1.00 -29.18
CA ILE A 4 -21.89 0.95 -27.72
C ILE A 4 -20.59 0.24 -27.34
N ASN A 5 -20.23 -0.84 -28.05
CA ASN A 5 -18.96 -1.53 -27.83
C ASN A 5 -17.76 -0.66 -28.27
N ALA A 6 -17.90 0.11 -29.34
CA ALA A 6 -16.87 1.04 -29.81
C ALA A 6 -16.65 2.20 -28.82
N ALA A 7 -17.72 2.69 -28.19
CA ALA A 7 -17.66 3.75 -27.17
C ALA A 7 -17.46 3.21 -25.73
N GLY A 8 -17.31 1.89 -25.55
CA GLY A 8 -17.35 1.25 -24.24
C GLY A 8 -16.33 1.80 -23.23
N GLN A 9 -15.13 2.17 -23.68
CA GLN A 9 -14.11 2.78 -22.81
C GLN A 9 -14.48 4.21 -22.38
N ALA A 10 -15.06 5.01 -23.28
CA ALA A 10 -15.51 6.36 -22.96
C ALA A 10 -16.70 6.32 -21.98
N ILE A 11 -17.63 5.39 -22.22
CA ILE A 11 -18.79 5.14 -21.38
C ILE A 11 -18.33 4.73 -19.96
N GLN A 12 -17.40 3.80 -19.80
CA GLN A 12 -16.88 3.39 -18.49
C GLN A 12 -16.21 4.52 -17.68
N GLN A 13 -15.76 5.59 -18.34
CA GLN A 13 -15.14 6.76 -17.68
C GLN A 13 -16.17 7.81 -17.24
N VAL A 14 -17.44 7.69 -17.64
CA VAL A 14 -18.49 8.62 -17.24
C VAL A 14 -18.90 8.35 -15.79
N ALA A 15 -18.76 9.37 -14.95
CA ALA A 15 -19.36 9.44 -13.62
C ALA A 15 -20.30 10.63 -13.57
N VAL A 16 -21.55 10.40 -13.15
CA VAL A 16 -22.53 11.47 -12.95
C VAL A 16 -22.61 11.77 -11.46
N PRO A 17 -22.18 12.95 -10.98
CA PRO A 17 -22.26 13.30 -9.57
C PRO A 17 -23.72 13.46 -9.14
N VAL A 18 -24.07 12.86 -8.00
CA VAL A 18 -25.36 13.09 -7.32
C VAL A 18 -25.16 14.14 -6.22
N ASP A 19 -24.08 14.01 -5.46
CA ASP A 19 -23.58 15.00 -4.50
C ASP A 19 -22.07 14.84 -4.28
N ASP A 20 -21.49 15.56 -3.31
CA ASP A 20 -20.06 15.53 -2.97
C ASP A 20 -19.51 14.13 -2.63
N THR A 21 -20.38 13.22 -2.22
CA THR A 21 -20.01 11.88 -1.76
C THR A 21 -20.57 10.76 -2.62
N ARG A 22 -21.54 11.04 -3.50
CA ARG A 22 -22.23 10.03 -4.29
C ARG A 22 -22.13 10.34 -5.77
N ALA A 23 -21.79 9.32 -6.56
CA ALA A 23 -21.76 9.42 -8.01
C ALA A 23 -22.32 8.14 -8.62
N ILE A 24 -23.12 8.29 -9.66
CA ILE A 24 -23.60 7.18 -10.46
C ILE A 24 -22.51 6.81 -11.47
N ARG A 25 -22.09 5.55 -11.46
CA ARG A 25 -21.14 4.97 -12.41
C ARG A 25 -21.79 3.84 -13.17
N MET A 26 -21.46 3.70 -14.45
CA MET A 26 -21.93 2.57 -15.25
C MET A 26 -21.12 1.30 -14.91
N LEU A 27 -21.83 0.21 -14.65
CA LEU A 27 -21.27 -1.14 -14.45
C LEU A 27 -21.22 -1.88 -15.79
N THR A 28 -22.26 -1.71 -16.59
CA THR A 28 -22.41 -2.28 -17.94
C THR A 28 -23.17 -1.28 -18.83
N ALA A 29 -23.31 -1.59 -20.12
CA ALA A 29 -24.04 -0.75 -21.06
C ALA A 29 -25.52 -0.47 -20.70
N ASN A 30 -26.10 -1.26 -19.80
CA ASN A 30 -27.50 -1.16 -19.39
C ASN A 30 -27.70 -1.19 -17.86
N GLN A 31 -26.62 -1.14 -17.08
CA GLN A 31 -26.68 -1.12 -15.61
C GLN A 31 -25.74 -0.05 -15.06
N ALA A 32 -26.24 0.74 -14.13
CA ALA A 32 -25.47 1.70 -13.37
C ALA A 32 -25.68 1.47 -11.87
N PHE A 33 -24.71 1.88 -11.07
CA PHE A 33 -24.81 1.87 -9.62
C PHE A 33 -24.40 3.23 -9.05
N GLU A 34 -24.98 3.57 -7.91
CA GLU A 34 -24.57 4.72 -7.12
C GLU A 34 -23.39 4.31 -6.22
N GLY A 35 -22.19 4.76 -6.57
CA GLY A 35 -21.01 4.61 -5.74
C GLY A 35 -20.93 5.75 -4.72
N THR A 36 -20.63 5.40 -3.47
CA THR A 36 -20.34 6.40 -2.43
C THR A 36 -18.83 6.45 -2.19
N THR A 37 -18.25 7.64 -2.29
CA THR A 37 -16.86 7.90 -1.89
C THR A 37 -16.78 7.83 -0.38
N THR A 38 -16.26 6.72 0.14
CA THR A 38 -16.18 6.46 1.58
C THR A 38 -14.96 7.08 2.25
N MET A 39 -13.92 7.45 1.49
CA MET A 39 -12.68 8.04 2.01
C MET A 39 -12.39 9.35 1.28
N ARG A 40 -12.16 10.43 2.03
CA ARG A 40 -11.79 11.75 1.48
C ARG A 40 -10.47 12.19 2.08
N TYR A 41 -9.50 12.49 1.23
CA TYR A 41 -8.24 13.09 1.63
C TYR A 41 -8.36 14.61 1.72
N ASP A 42 -7.67 15.21 2.68
CA ASP A 42 -7.62 16.65 2.93
C ASP A 42 -6.16 17.11 3.00
N GLU A 43 -5.69 17.78 1.94
CA GLU A 43 -4.30 18.23 1.78
C GLU A 43 -3.88 19.26 2.83
N ALA A 44 -4.81 20.09 3.33
CA ALA A 44 -4.48 21.15 4.29
C ALA A 44 -4.14 20.59 5.68
N THR A 45 -4.69 19.42 6.00
CA THR A 45 -4.50 18.76 7.30
C THR A 45 -3.72 17.45 7.21
N ASP A 46 -3.41 17.00 5.99
CA ASP A 46 -2.83 15.69 5.70
C ASP A 46 -3.59 14.54 6.39
N THR A 47 -4.92 14.55 6.24
CA THR A 47 -5.79 13.55 6.85
C THR A 47 -6.71 12.87 5.84
N ILE A 48 -7.07 11.62 6.15
CA ILE A 48 -8.14 10.91 5.44
C ILE A 48 -9.34 10.85 6.37
N THR A 49 -10.51 11.28 5.91
CA THR A 49 -11.76 11.15 6.67
C THR A 49 -12.66 10.13 5.99
N ASN A 50 -13.16 9.17 6.77
CA ASN A 50 -14.22 8.28 6.32
C ASN A 50 -15.55 9.04 6.31
N THR A 51 -16.18 9.20 5.15
CA THR A 51 -17.41 10.01 5.00
C THR A 51 -18.62 9.37 5.65
N THR A 52 -18.60 8.04 5.84
CA THR A 52 -19.67 7.25 6.48
C THR A 52 -19.50 7.19 8.00
N THR A 53 -18.33 6.77 8.50
CA THR A 53 -18.10 6.61 9.95
C THR A 53 -17.67 7.90 10.65
N LYS A 54 -17.28 8.93 9.88
CA LYS A 54 -16.66 10.18 10.36
C LYS A 54 -15.32 9.97 11.08
N GLU A 55 -14.74 8.77 11.01
CA GLU A 55 -13.40 8.51 11.55
C GLU A 55 -12.35 9.26 10.71
N THR A 56 -11.42 9.90 11.40
CA THR A 56 -10.29 10.61 10.78
C THR A 56 -9.02 9.81 11.03
N TYR A 57 -8.25 9.63 9.96
CA TYR A 57 -6.97 8.96 9.95
C TYR A 57 -5.87 9.98 9.71
N THR A 58 -4.84 9.93 10.54
CA THR A 58 -3.67 10.81 10.49
C THR A 58 -2.42 9.99 10.29
N VAL A 59 -1.38 10.57 9.69
CA VAL A 59 -0.08 9.91 9.55
C VAL A 59 0.50 9.60 10.93
N LYS A 60 0.75 8.31 11.21
CA LYS A 60 1.44 7.81 12.40
C LYS A 60 2.38 6.67 12.03
N LYS A 61 3.44 6.50 12.82
CA LYS A 61 4.39 5.41 12.68
C LYS A 61 3.84 4.11 13.28
N VAL A 62 3.83 3.03 12.50
CA VAL A 62 3.49 1.66 12.93
C VAL A 62 4.67 0.75 12.57
N GLY A 63 5.39 0.28 13.58
CA GLY A 63 6.68 -0.38 13.36
C GLY A 63 7.69 0.62 12.79
N ASP A 64 8.24 0.32 11.61
CA ASP A 64 9.24 1.15 10.93
C ASP A 64 8.67 2.01 9.79
N SER A 65 7.37 1.87 9.52
CA SER A 65 6.67 2.53 8.41
C SER A 65 5.58 3.47 8.91
N GLU A 66 5.16 4.40 8.06
CA GLU A 66 4.05 5.31 8.36
C GLU A 66 2.78 4.82 7.67
N TYR A 67 1.67 5.08 8.34
CA TYR A 67 0.34 4.72 7.88
C TYR A 67 -0.63 5.84 8.26
N PHE A 68 -1.75 5.89 7.56
CA PHE A 68 -2.92 6.60 8.03
C PHE A 68 -3.59 5.76 9.13
N VAL A 69 -3.60 6.28 10.35
CA VAL A 69 -4.07 5.58 11.55
C VAL A 69 -5.19 6.35 12.22
N ASP A 70 -6.25 5.64 12.61
CA ASP A 70 -7.39 6.23 13.31
C ASP A 70 -7.04 6.64 14.77
N SER A 71 -8.06 7.09 15.50
CA SER A 71 -7.95 7.44 16.92
C SER A 71 -7.76 6.24 17.84
N LYS A 72 -8.12 5.03 17.40
CA LYS A 72 -8.01 3.77 18.15
C LYS A 72 -6.68 3.05 17.91
N GLY A 73 -5.87 3.51 16.97
CA GLY A 73 -4.60 2.90 16.59
C GLY A 73 -4.70 1.91 15.43
N THR A 74 -5.84 1.82 14.75
CA THR A 74 -6.02 0.95 13.58
C THR A 74 -5.47 1.64 12.34
N ALA A 75 -4.50 1.01 11.68
CA ALA A 75 -3.95 1.49 10.43
C ALA A 75 -4.83 1.11 9.23
N LEU A 76 -4.95 2.02 8.25
CA LEU A 76 -5.42 1.65 6.93
C LEU A 76 -4.44 0.64 6.29
N PRO A 77 -4.94 -0.34 5.54
CA PRO A 77 -4.09 -1.34 4.89
C PRO A 77 -3.23 -0.77 3.75
N GLN A 78 -3.64 0.37 3.20
CA GLN A 78 -2.87 1.12 2.20
C GLN A 78 -1.87 2.06 2.88
N SER A 79 -0.65 2.03 2.38
CA SER A 79 0.43 2.98 2.70
C SER A 79 1.10 3.44 1.39
N TRP A 80 2.18 4.20 1.49
CA TRP A 80 2.92 4.77 0.38
C TRP A 80 4.40 4.40 0.47
N LEU A 81 5.12 4.62 -0.64
CA LEU A 81 6.57 4.47 -0.64
C LEU A 81 7.20 5.60 0.17
N GLN A 82 7.95 5.24 1.20
CA GLN A 82 8.59 6.18 2.11
C GLN A 82 10.10 6.26 1.82
N PRO A 83 10.69 7.47 1.72
CA PRO A 83 12.13 7.62 1.66
C PRO A 83 12.75 7.33 3.04
N VAL A 84 13.30 6.14 3.22
CA VAL A 84 13.90 5.68 4.50
C VAL A 84 15.43 5.85 4.56
N GLY A 85 16.06 6.34 3.51
CA GLY A 85 17.51 6.53 3.44
C GLY A 85 18.31 5.27 3.76
N PHE A 86 19.24 5.36 4.71
CA PHE A 86 20.10 4.24 5.14
C PHE A 86 19.50 3.35 6.23
N ALA A 87 18.28 3.61 6.69
CA ALA A 87 17.70 2.92 7.85
C ALA A 87 17.69 1.37 7.69
N ASN A 88 17.45 0.87 6.47
CA ASN A 88 17.47 -0.57 6.20
C ASN A 88 18.87 -1.19 6.37
N TYR A 89 19.93 -0.45 6.02
CA TYR A 89 21.30 -0.91 6.16
C TYR A 89 21.74 -0.85 7.63
N GLU A 90 21.41 0.22 8.34
CA GLU A 90 21.69 0.35 9.77
C GLU A 90 21.01 -0.76 10.57
N ARG A 91 19.77 -1.10 10.23
CA ARG A 91 19.00 -2.17 10.87
C ARG A 91 19.68 -3.53 10.83
N LEU A 92 20.48 -3.83 9.80
CA LEU A 92 21.25 -5.07 9.71
C LEU A 92 22.24 -5.19 10.88
N PHE A 93 22.80 -4.07 11.35
CA PHE A 93 23.83 -4.03 12.38
C PHE A 93 23.28 -3.74 13.78
N THR A 94 22.09 -3.16 13.90
CA THR A 94 21.48 -2.80 15.19
C THR A 94 20.49 -3.84 15.72
N ASN A 95 20.06 -4.79 14.88
CA ASN A 95 19.14 -5.84 15.28
C ASN A 95 19.88 -7.17 15.51
N ASP A 96 20.05 -7.55 16.78
CA ASP A 96 20.76 -8.77 17.21
C ASP A 96 20.27 -10.06 16.53
N LYS A 97 18.96 -10.15 16.27
CA LYS A 97 18.39 -11.32 15.60
C LYS A 97 18.80 -11.38 14.12
N ILE A 98 18.74 -10.24 13.44
CA ILE A 98 19.08 -10.16 12.01
C ILE A 98 20.58 -10.43 11.82
N ILE A 99 21.44 -9.78 12.60
CA ILE A 99 22.89 -9.97 12.48
C ILE A 99 23.31 -11.40 12.82
N GLY A 100 22.66 -12.03 13.81
CA GLY A 100 22.90 -13.43 14.15
C GLY A 100 22.60 -14.38 12.99
N GLN A 101 21.41 -14.25 12.38
CA GLN A 101 21.02 -15.07 11.22
C GLN A 101 21.91 -14.82 10.01
N PHE A 102 22.24 -13.55 9.74
CA PHE A 102 23.15 -13.17 8.68
C PHE A 102 24.54 -13.79 8.87
N GLY A 103 25.10 -13.71 10.08
CA GLY A 103 26.42 -14.27 10.41
C GLY A 103 26.46 -15.79 10.23
N SER A 104 25.45 -16.52 10.70
CA SER A 104 25.36 -17.97 10.49
C SER A 104 25.30 -18.34 9.02
N ALA A 105 24.47 -17.64 8.23
CA ALA A 105 24.37 -17.88 6.79
C ALA A 105 25.70 -17.57 6.08
N PHE A 106 26.35 -16.45 6.43
CA PHE A 106 27.63 -16.04 5.87
C PHE A 106 28.74 -17.07 6.11
N VAL A 107 28.89 -17.56 7.35
CA VAL A 107 29.87 -18.60 7.69
C VAL A 107 29.59 -19.87 6.91
N TRP A 108 28.33 -20.28 6.80
CA TRP A 108 27.96 -21.45 6.02
C TRP A 108 28.25 -21.27 4.53
N THR A 109 27.95 -20.12 3.94
CA THR A 109 28.26 -19.82 2.54
C THR A 109 29.76 -19.94 2.26
N LEU A 110 30.61 -19.42 3.15
CA LEU A 110 32.06 -19.56 3.03
C LEU A 110 32.51 -21.01 3.18
N ALA A 111 32.02 -21.72 4.19
CA ALA A 111 32.35 -23.13 4.42
C ALA A 111 31.94 -23.99 3.21
N PHE A 112 30.72 -23.79 2.71
CA PHE A 112 30.19 -24.47 1.55
C PHE A 112 31.04 -24.20 0.30
N ALA A 113 31.42 -22.95 0.05
CA ALA A 113 32.26 -22.60 -1.09
C ALA A 113 33.64 -23.28 -1.02
N VAL A 114 34.29 -23.25 0.16
CA VAL A 114 35.59 -23.90 0.37
C VAL A 114 35.49 -25.42 0.20
N LEU A 115 34.50 -26.05 0.82
CA LEU A 115 34.27 -27.49 0.70
C LEU A 115 33.98 -27.88 -0.76
N SER A 116 33.18 -27.10 -1.47
CA SER A 116 32.87 -27.36 -2.88
C SER A 116 34.12 -27.36 -3.74
N VAL A 117 35.05 -26.43 -3.52
CA VAL A 117 36.33 -26.40 -4.25
C VAL A 117 37.18 -27.60 -3.87
N LEU A 118 37.36 -27.88 -2.57
CA LEU A 118 38.26 -28.95 -2.10
C LEU A 118 37.81 -30.36 -2.49
N THR A 119 36.52 -30.59 -2.74
CA THR A 119 36.00 -31.92 -3.08
C THR A 119 35.84 -32.17 -4.58
N THR A 120 35.95 -31.13 -5.42
CA THR A 120 35.68 -31.24 -6.87
C THR A 120 36.91 -31.05 -7.75
N PHE A 121 37.99 -30.49 -7.23
CA PHE A 121 39.30 -30.38 -7.90
C PHE A 121 40.31 -31.35 -7.27
#